data_AF-A0A9W4BFS8-F1
#
_entry.id   AF-A0A9W4BFS8-F1
#
_cell.length_a   1.000
_cell.length_b   1.000
_cell.length_c   1.000
_cell.angle_alpha   90.00
_cell.angle_beta   90.00
_cell.angle_gamma   90.00
#
_symmetry.space_group_name_H-M   'P 1'
#
loop_
_entity.id
_entity.type
_entity.pdbx_description
1 polymer ?
#
loop_
_entity_poly.entity_id
_entity_poly.type
_entity_poly.pdbx_seq_one_letter_code
_entity_poly.pdbx_strand_id
1 'polypeptide(L)'
;MTAPKSPAPPAATSEQLTDSVSSGVSADHPGVNELFALLAYGEVAAFYRLTDEARMAPNLRGRINMASMAAAEMNHYEVLRDSLERRGVDVVPAMTKYASALENYHRG
;
A
#
# COMPACT_ATOMS: atom_id res chain seq x y z
N MET A 1 -53.80 -46.27 -22.06
CA MET A 1 -53.49 -45.36 -20.94
C MET A 1 -51.98 -45.27 -20.84
N THR A 2 -51.43 -44.15 -21.29
CA THR A 2 -50.00 -43.89 -21.48
C THR A 2 -49.41 -43.33 -20.19
N ALA A 3 -48.35 -43.93 -19.65
CA ALA A 3 -47.56 -43.33 -18.56
C ALA A 3 -46.54 -42.35 -19.16
N PRO A 4 -46.30 -41.16 -18.57
CA PRO A 4 -45.27 -40.25 -19.05
C PRO A 4 -43.87 -40.69 -18.56
N LYS A 5 -42.90 -40.63 -19.46
CA LYS A 5 -41.46 -40.75 -19.16
C LYS A 5 -40.96 -39.38 -18.69
N SER A 6 -40.48 -39.28 -17.45
CA SER A 6 -39.85 -38.05 -16.95
C SER A 6 -38.54 -37.74 -17.70
N PRO A 7 -38.24 -36.47 -18.03
CA PRO A 7 -36.92 -36.11 -18.53
C PRO A 7 -35.93 -36.01 -17.36
N ALA A 8 -34.70 -36.47 -17.58
CA ALA A 8 -33.58 -36.20 -16.70
C ALA A 8 -33.25 -34.69 -16.71
N PRO A 9 -32.76 -34.09 -15.61
CA PRO A 9 -32.28 -32.71 -15.64
C PRO A 9 -31.06 -32.60 -16.56
N PRO A 10 -30.80 -31.44 -17.19
CA PRO A 10 -29.57 -31.26 -17.92
C PRO A 10 -28.40 -31.37 -16.94
N ALA A 11 -27.39 -32.17 -17.30
CA ALA A 11 -26.12 -32.16 -16.62
C ALA A 11 -25.61 -30.72 -16.64
N ALA A 12 -25.55 -30.09 -15.46
CA ALA A 12 -24.92 -28.80 -15.31
C ALA A 12 -23.46 -28.98 -15.74
N THR A 13 -23.14 -28.47 -16.93
CA THR A 13 -21.78 -28.36 -17.47
C THR A 13 -20.88 -27.87 -16.34
N SER A 14 -20.01 -28.75 -15.86
CA SER A 14 -19.08 -28.48 -14.76
C SER A 14 -17.95 -27.53 -15.16
N GLU A 15 -18.07 -26.84 -16.29
CA GLU A 15 -17.06 -25.94 -16.84
C GLU A 15 -17.21 -24.49 -16.36
N GLN A 16 -18.23 -24.16 -15.57
CA GLN A 16 -18.50 -22.77 -15.18
C GLN A 16 -18.06 -22.40 -13.76
N LEU A 17 -17.30 -23.26 -13.07
CA LEU A 17 -16.86 -23.04 -11.68
C LEU A 17 -15.39 -22.58 -11.55
N THR A 18 -14.65 -22.40 -12.65
CA THR A 18 -13.21 -22.09 -12.55
C THR A 18 -12.83 -20.62 -12.73
N ASP A 19 -13.78 -19.73 -13.04
CA ASP A 19 -13.47 -18.31 -13.32
C ASP A 19 -13.54 -17.38 -12.09
N SER A 20 -13.54 -17.93 -10.87
CA SER A 20 -13.81 -17.15 -9.66
C SER A 20 -12.63 -16.93 -8.72
N VAL A 21 -11.39 -17.13 -9.17
CA VAL A 21 -10.20 -16.80 -8.35
C VAL A 21 -9.12 -16.10 -9.17
N SER A 22 -9.41 -14.92 -9.71
CA SER A 22 -8.37 -13.98 -10.17
C SER A 22 -8.79 -12.51 -10.01
N SER A 23 -9.57 -12.19 -8.96
CA SER A 23 -10.00 -10.80 -8.70
C SER A 23 -8.95 -9.96 -7.94
N GLY A 24 -7.67 -10.32 -8.04
CA GLY A 24 -6.56 -9.60 -7.40
C GLY A 24 -5.93 -8.57 -8.33
N VAL A 25 -5.56 -7.40 -7.80
CA VAL A 25 -4.73 -6.44 -8.55
C VAL A 25 -3.35 -7.07 -8.78
N SER A 26 -2.91 -7.13 -10.03
CA SER A 26 -1.55 -7.61 -10.38
C SER A 26 -0.49 -6.74 -9.71
N ALA A 27 0.64 -7.34 -9.31
CA ALA A 27 1.76 -6.60 -8.74
C ALA A 27 2.35 -5.54 -9.69
N ASP A 28 2.18 -5.74 -11.00
CA ASP A 28 2.62 -4.80 -12.05
C ASP A 28 1.60 -3.70 -12.36
N HIS A 29 0.44 -3.71 -11.68
CA HIS A 29 -0.59 -2.72 -11.90
C HIS A 29 -0.08 -1.31 -11.52
N PRO A 30 -0.32 -0.27 -12.35
CA PRO A 30 0.21 1.08 -12.11
C PRO A 30 -0.24 1.68 -10.78
N GLY A 31 -1.41 1.29 -10.26
CA GLY A 31 -1.89 1.69 -8.94
C GLY A 31 -0.99 1.25 -7.77
N VAL A 32 -0.16 0.22 -7.94
CA VAL A 32 0.86 -0.16 -6.93
C VAL A 32 1.94 0.91 -6.84
N ASN A 33 2.34 1.50 -7.96
CA ASN A 33 3.34 2.58 -7.98
C ASN A 33 2.79 3.84 -7.29
N GLU A 34 1.52 4.18 -7.57
CA GLU A 34 0.81 5.29 -6.92
C GLU A 34 0.75 5.09 -5.39
N LEU A 35 0.41 3.87 -4.94
CA LEU A 35 0.41 3.53 -3.52
C LEU A 35 1.81 3.63 -2.89
N PHE A 36 2.84 3.11 -3.55
CA PHE A 36 4.21 3.16 -3.02
C PHE A 36 4.74 4.60 -2.95
N ALA A 37 4.44 5.44 -3.93
CA ALA A 37 4.82 6.85 -3.91
C ALA A 37 4.12 7.62 -2.78
N LEU A 38 2.83 7.34 -2.55
CA LEU A 38 2.08 7.89 -1.43
C LEU A 38 2.69 7.48 -0.08
N LEU A 39 2.97 6.18 0.10
CA LEU A 39 3.59 5.66 1.32
C LEU A 39 4.98 6.26 1.53
N ALA A 40 5.81 6.31 0.48
CA ALA A 40 7.17 6.85 0.56
C ALA A 40 7.18 8.31 1.05
N TYR A 41 6.23 9.14 0.59
CA TYR A 41 6.07 10.48 1.12
C TYR A 41 5.65 10.46 2.60
N GLY A 42 4.71 9.59 2.95
CA GLY A 42 4.26 9.38 4.33
C GLY A 42 5.41 9.04 5.28
N GLU A 43 6.30 8.13 4.90
CA GLU A 43 7.46 7.73 5.70
C GLU A 43 8.41 8.91 5.97
N VAL A 44 8.71 9.71 4.95
CA VAL A 44 9.55 10.91 5.11
C VAL A 44 8.89 11.94 6.03
N ALA A 45 7.57 12.15 5.89
CA ALA A 45 6.82 13.04 6.76
C ALA A 45 6.80 12.54 8.21
N ALA A 46 6.62 11.24 8.42
CA ALA A 46 6.66 10.61 9.73
C ALA A 46 8.04 10.74 10.39
N PHE A 47 9.12 10.53 9.62
CA PHE A 47 10.49 10.76 10.07
C PHE A 47 10.70 12.17 10.66
N TYR A 48 10.27 13.21 9.93
CA TYR A 48 10.44 14.59 10.40
C TYR A 48 9.62 14.85 11.66
N ARG A 49 8.37 14.39 11.71
CA ARG A 49 7.52 14.52 12.89
C ARG A 49 8.14 13.82 14.10
N LEU A 50 8.60 12.58 13.96
CA LEU A 50 9.24 11.82 15.05
C LEU A 50 10.55 12.47 15.50
N THR A 51 11.30 13.07 14.57
CA THR A 51 12.52 13.82 14.89
C THR A 51 12.20 15.08 15.71
N ASP A 52 11.10 15.77 15.39
CA ASP A 52 10.64 16.90 16.18
C ASP A 52 10.13 16.48 17.57
N GLU A 53 9.37 15.39 17.65
CA GLU A 53 8.95 14.79 18.92
C GLU A 53 10.15 14.35 19.78
N ALA A 54 11.18 13.76 19.16
CA ALA A 54 12.43 13.39 19.83
C ALA A 54 13.12 14.60 20.45
N ARG A 55 13.09 15.78 19.80
CA ARG A 55 13.66 17.02 20.34
C ARG A 55 12.92 17.51 21.59
N MET A 56 11.62 17.25 21.68
CA MET A 56 10.75 17.69 22.78
C MET A 56 10.69 16.70 23.95
N ALA A 57 11.24 15.49 23.81
CA ALA A 57 11.14 14.46 24.84
C ALA A 57 11.86 14.86 26.15
N PRO A 58 11.24 14.66 27.33
CA PRO A 58 11.72 15.20 28.61
C PRO A 58 12.92 14.46 29.21
N ASN A 59 13.28 13.30 28.66
CA ASN A 59 14.38 12.48 29.14
C ASN A 59 15.06 11.71 27.99
N LEU A 60 16.30 11.28 28.23
CA LEU A 60 17.12 10.61 27.23
C LEU A 60 16.48 9.33 26.67
N ARG A 61 15.78 8.55 27.49
CA ARG A 61 15.09 7.33 27.04
C ARG A 61 14.00 7.66 26.01
N GLY A 62 13.20 8.70 26.26
CA GLY A 62 12.20 9.18 25.30
C GLY A 62 12.84 9.66 24.00
N ARG A 63 13.94 10.42 24.09
CA ARG A 63 14.70 10.88 22.92
C ARG A 63 15.19 9.71 22.06
N ILE A 64 15.77 8.68 22.69
CA ILE A 64 16.27 7.48 22.01
C ILE A 64 15.12 6.73 21.33
N ASN A 65 14.00 6.52 22.02
CA ASN A 65 12.86 5.79 21.46
C ASN A 65 12.30 6.50 20.21
N MET A 66 12.09 7.82 20.27
CA MET A 66 11.58 8.59 19.14
C MET A 66 12.57 8.63 17.97
N ALA A 67 13.86 8.83 18.26
CA ALA A 67 14.89 8.80 17.23
C ALA A 67 15.01 7.41 16.56
N SER A 68 14.83 6.32 17.32
CA SER A 68 14.82 4.97 16.78
C SER A 68 13.63 4.72 15.86
N MET A 69 12.45 5.23 16.19
CA MET A 69 11.29 5.15 15.32
C MET A 69 11.51 5.97 14.04
N ALA A 70 12.03 7.20 14.17
CA ALA A 70 12.37 8.02 13.01
C ALA A 70 13.33 7.27 12.06
N ALA A 71 14.39 6.67 12.60
CA ALA A 71 15.32 5.88 11.79
C ALA A 71 14.63 4.69 11.07
N ALA A 72 13.64 4.06 11.70
CA ALA A 72 12.86 3.01 11.05
C ALA A 72 12.06 3.51 9.84
N GLU A 73 11.45 4.70 9.93
CA GLU A 73 10.71 5.26 8.78
C GLU A 73 11.62 5.58 7.60
N MET A 74 12.87 6.02 7.84
CA MET A 74 13.82 6.19 6.74
C MET A 74 14.22 4.86 6.11
N ASN A 75 14.35 3.78 6.88
CA ASN A 75 14.57 2.45 6.34
C ASN A 75 13.35 1.97 5.52
N HIS A 76 12.12 2.24 5.98
CA HIS A 76 10.91 1.93 5.21
C HIS A 76 10.85 2.71 3.90
N TYR A 77 11.19 4.01 3.92
CA TYR A 77 11.32 4.84 2.74
C TYR A 77 12.31 4.25 1.73
N GLU A 78 13.49 3.79 2.17
CA GLU A 78 14.48 3.17 1.28
C GLU A 78 13.94 1.93 0.57
N VAL A 79 13.20 1.07 1.28
CA VAL A 79 12.55 -0.11 0.68
C VAL A 79 11.54 0.29 -0.42
N LEU A 80 10.76 1.34 -0.18
CA LEU A 80 9.79 1.87 -1.14
C LEU A 80 10.47 2.53 -2.34
N ARG A 81 11.49 3.37 -2.09
CA ARG A 81 12.32 4.00 -3.12
C ARG A 81 12.92 2.95 -4.05
N ASP A 82 13.60 1.97 -3.50
CA ASP A 82 14.27 0.93 -4.29
C ASP A 82 13.24 0.12 -5.10
N SER A 83 12.04 -0.09 -4.55
CA SER A 83 10.96 -0.77 -5.26
C SER A 83 10.42 0.05 -6.43
N LEU A 84 10.26 1.36 -6.27
CA LEU A 84 9.86 2.29 -7.33
C LEU A 84 10.93 2.42 -8.42
N GLU A 85 12.20 2.53 -8.03
CA GLU A 85 13.33 2.60 -8.96
C GLU A 85 13.45 1.34 -9.82
N ARG A 86 13.30 0.14 -9.22
CA ARG A 86 13.26 -1.14 -9.97
C ARG A 86 12.12 -1.21 -10.98
N ARG A 87 11.04 -0.46 -10.75
CA ARG A 87 9.87 -0.35 -11.65
C ARG A 87 10.03 0.77 -12.68
N GLY A 88 11.17 1.47 -12.70
CA GLY A 88 11.45 2.57 -13.61
C GLY A 88 10.72 3.86 -13.29
N VAL A 89 10.25 4.03 -12.04
CA VAL A 89 9.54 5.25 -11.61
C VAL A 89 10.54 6.28 -11.09
N ASP A 90 10.41 7.53 -11.53
CA ASP A 90 11.11 8.66 -10.93
C ASP A 90 10.46 9.00 -9.57
N VAL A 91 11.17 8.66 -8.50
CA VAL A 91 10.63 8.60 -7.14
C VAL A 91 10.19 9.97 -6.63
N VAL A 92 11.04 11.00 -6.76
CA VAL A 92 10.78 12.32 -6.17
C VAL A 92 9.56 13.00 -6.81
N PRO A 93 9.41 13.06 -8.15
CA PRO A 93 8.20 13.59 -8.77
C PRO A 93 6.95 12.77 -8.45
N ALA A 94 7.06 11.43 -8.42
CA ALA A 94 5.93 10.56 -8.08
C ALA A 94 5.40 10.83 -6.66
N MET A 95 6.30 11.01 -5.69
CA MET A 95 5.93 11.38 -4.32
C MET A 95 5.31 12.77 -4.23
N THR A 96 5.89 13.75 -4.94
CA THR A 96 5.49 15.17 -4.85
C THR A 96 4.03 15.40 -5.25
N LYS A 97 3.47 14.54 -6.10
CA LYS A 97 2.04 14.53 -6.45
C LYS A 97 1.11 14.47 -5.24
N TYR A 98 1.55 13.85 -4.14
CA TYR A 98 0.75 13.65 -2.93
C TYR A 98 1.06 14.61 -1.78
N ALA A 99 2.04 15.51 -1.96
CA ALA A 99 2.46 16.43 -0.91
C ALA A 99 1.28 17.25 -0.36
N SER A 100 0.45 17.82 -1.24
CA SER A 100 -0.72 18.61 -0.84
C SER A 100 -1.79 17.80 -0.14
N ALA A 101 -2.01 16.53 -0.54
CA ALA A 101 -3.01 15.67 0.07
C ALA A 101 -2.65 15.34 1.53
N LEU A 102 -1.38 15.06 1.81
CA LEU A 102 -0.88 14.75 3.15
C LEU A 102 -0.67 16.00 4.01
N GLU A 103 -0.21 17.12 3.44
CA GLU A 103 -0.15 18.40 4.15
C GLU A 103 -1.52 18.87 4.63
N ASN A 104 -2.57 18.65 3.83
CA ASN A 104 -3.94 19.01 4.21
C ASN A 104 -4.51 18.08 5.29
N TYR A 105 -4.13 16.80 5.30
CA TYR A 105 -4.54 15.85 6.34
C TYR A 105 -3.92 16.18 7.71
N HIS A 106 -2.66 16.62 7.75
CA HIS A 106 -1.96 16.96 9.00
C HIS A 106 -2.32 18.33 9.59
N ARG A 107 -3.07 19.17 8.88
CA ARG A 107 -3.55 20.49 9.38
C ARG A 107 -4.88 20.41 10.16
N GLY A 108 -5.55 19.26 10.10
CA GLY A 108 -6.87 19.03 10.72
C GLY A 108 -6.80 18.64 12.19
#